data_AF-A0A6J2X5R3-F1
#
_entry.id   AF-A0A6J2X5R3-F1
#
_cell.length_a   1.000
_cell.length_b   1.000
_cell.length_c   1.000
_cell.angle_alpha   90.00
_cell.angle_beta   90.00
_cell.angle_gamma   90.00
#
_symmetry.space_group_name_H-M   'P 1'
#
loop_
_entity.id
_entity.type
_entity.pdbx_description
1 polymer ?
#
loop_
_entity_poly.entity_id
_entity_poly.type
_entity_poly.pdbx_seq_one_letter_code
_entity_poly.pdbx_strand_id
1 'polypeptide(L)'
;MSSTVTKTETSQLKNKEKDLKEATSSKNIDEVIDKVKIIDNVCNFVKCKAKTNLIAIDCKFCKGRFCTTHGLPEIHGCGEAVKRDERRDYMHPEPKLTKEKHDQAQTKLNMKLKQMQLERKSKQGFQNKGKKKK
;
A
#
# COMPACT_ATOMS: atom_id res chain seq x y z
N MET A 1 8.50 -7.49 1.97
CA MET A 1 7.44 -6.93 1.10
C MET A 1 6.83 -5.73 1.83
N SER A 2 7.50 -4.58 1.77
CA SER A 2 7.08 -3.37 2.49
C SER A 2 6.15 -2.57 1.59
N SER A 3 4.84 -2.71 1.81
CA SER A 3 3.82 -1.95 1.10
C SER A 3 3.96 -0.47 1.45
N THR A 4 4.43 0.32 0.49
CA THR A 4 4.42 1.78 0.58
C THR A 4 2.98 2.26 0.43
N VAL A 5 2.34 2.52 1.58
CA VAL A 5 0.99 3.12 1.63
C VAL A 5 1.10 4.53 1.06
N THR A 6 0.77 4.70 -0.22
CA THR A 6 0.56 6.03 -0.79
C THR A 6 -0.69 6.62 -0.13
N LYS A 7 -0.49 7.56 0.79
CA LYS A 7 -1.57 8.34 1.39
C LYS A 7 -2.33 9.06 0.27
N THR A 8 -3.50 8.56 -0.09
CA THR A 8 -4.48 9.35 -0.84
C THR A 8 -5.05 10.40 0.09
N GLU A 9 -5.24 11.62 -0.41
CA GLU A 9 -5.75 12.75 0.36
C GLU A 9 -7.19 12.45 0.80
N THR A 10 -7.35 12.12 2.09
CA THR A 10 -8.56 11.56 2.71
C THR A 10 -9.63 12.61 2.98
N SER A 11 -9.99 13.42 1.98
CA SER A 11 -10.98 14.51 2.14
C SER A 11 -12.42 14.03 2.39
N GLN A 12 -12.71 12.73 2.18
CA GLN A 12 -14.08 12.19 2.20
C GLN A 12 -14.31 11.07 3.23
N LEU A 13 -13.32 10.79 4.09
CA LEU A 13 -13.44 9.80 5.17
C LEU A 13 -13.72 10.48 6.50
N LYS A 14 -14.59 9.88 7.32
CA LYS A 14 -14.79 10.33 8.71
C LYS A 14 -13.51 10.12 9.49
N ASN A 15 -13.02 11.17 10.15
CA ASN A 15 -12.01 11.02 11.17
C ASN A 15 -12.70 10.60 12.49
N LYS A 16 -12.72 9.29 12.74
CA LYS A 16 -13.30 8.68 13.95
C LYS A 16 -12.40 8.82 15.19
N GLU A 17 -11.21 9.42 15.09
CA GLU A 17 -10.26 9.51 16.21
C GLU A 17 -10.83 10.26 17.42
N LYS A 18 -11.72 11.23 17.20
CA LYS A 18 -12.38 11.98 18.27
C LYS A 18 -13.45 11.12 18.96
N ASP A 19 -14.31 10.47 18.17
CA ASP A 19 -15.37 9.60 18.67
C ASP A 19 -14.81 8.37 19.40
N LEU A 20 -13.68 7.82 18.91
CA LEU A 20 -12.96 6.71 19.55
C LEU A 20 -12.36 7.12 20.90
N LYS A 21 -11.75 8.32 20.99
CA LYS A 21 -11.20 8.85 22.25
C LYS A 21 -12.29 9.08 23.30
N GLU A 22 -13.44 9.61 22.87
CA GLU A 22 -14.60 9.80 23.74
C GLU A 22 -15.18 8.45 24.22
N ALA A 23 -15.28 7.48 23.33
CA ALA A 23 -15.74 6.13 23.66
C ALA A 23 -14.85 5.43 24.70
N THR A 24 -13.53 5.66 24.66
CA THR A 24 -12.56 5.06 25.62
C THR A 24 -12.46 5.77 26.97
N SER A 25 -13.16 6.89 27.18
CA SER A 25 -13.04 7.68 28.41
C SER A 25 -13.78 7.05 29.62
N SER A 26 -14.70 6.10 29.39
CA SER A 26 -15.46 5.43 30.46
C SER A 26 -14.67 4.28 31.09
N LYS A 27 -14.80 4.13 32.42
CA LYS A 27 -14.12 3.08 33.21
C LYS A 27 -14.82 1.71 33.16
N ASN A 28 -16.04 1.66 32.62
CA ASN A 28 -16.83 0.44 32.47
C ASN A 28 -16.51 -0.19 31.10
N ILE A 29 -15.97 -1.41 31.12
CA ILE A 29 -15.52 -2.11 29.89
C ILE A 29 -16.70 -2.38 28.95
N ASP A 30 -17.86 -2.77 29.48
CA ASP A 30 -19.05 -3.10 28.68
C ASP A 30 -19.57 -1.88 27.91
N GLU A 31 -19.60 -0.70 28.53
CA GLU A 31 -20.00 0.54 27.88
C GLU A 31 -19.04 0.95 26.76
N VAL A 32 -17.73 0.74 26.96
CA VAL A 32 -16.72 1.01 25.93
C VAL A 32 -16.93 0.08 24.74
N ILE A 33 -17.15 -1.21 25.00
CA ILE A 33 -17.39 -2.22 23.96
C ILE A 33 -18.61 -1.85 23.12
N ASP A 34 -19.71 -1.43 23.75
CA ASP A 34 -20.93 -1.10 23.02
C ASP A 34 -20.80 0.19 22.20
N LYS A 35 -20.09 1.20 22.71
CA LYS A 35 -19.78 2.42 21.94
C LYS A 35 -18.90 2.12 20.72
N VAL A 36 -17.87 1.29 20.88
CA VAL A 36 -16.98 0.87 19.79
C VAL A 36 -17.75 0.09 18.72
N LYS A 37 -18.61 -0.85 19.13
CA LYS A 37 -19.49 -1.57 18.20
C LYS A 37 -20.34 -0.61 17.35
N ILE A 38 -20.91 0.43 17.96
CA ILE A 38 -21.73 1.40 17.22
C ILE A 38 -20.88 2.15 16.18
N ILE A 39 -19.67 2.57 16.55
CA ILE A 39 -18.75 3.29 15.65
C ILE A 39 -18.33 2.40 14.47
N ASP A 40 -18.07 1.11 14.70
CA ASP A 40 -17.66 0.16 13.67
C ASP A 40 -18.79 -0.22 12.71
N ASN A 41 -20.04 -0.18 13.20
CA ASN A 41 -21.22 -0.56 12.45
C ASN A 41 -21.85 0.59 11.65
N VAL A 42 -21.17 1.72 11.52
CA VAL A 42 -21.62 2.87 10.72
C VAL A 42 -20.66 3.15 9.57
N CYS A 43 -21.24 3.46 8.41
CA CYS A 43 -20.49 3.83 7.20
C CYS A 43 -19.46 4.95 7.46
N ASN A 44 -18.24 4.74 6.96
CA ASN A 44 -17.11 5.64 7.15
C ASN A 44 -17.12 6.90 6.26
N PHE A 45 -18.15 7.08 5.42
CA PHE A 45 -18.30 8.26 4.58
C PHE A 45 -18.89 9.44 5.37
N VAL A 46 -18.31 10.65 5.24
CA VAL A 46 -18.63 11.84 6.07
C VAL A 46 -20.13 12.13 6.19
N LYS A 47 -20.86 12.04 5.07
CA LYS A 47 -22.28 12.39 5.01
C LYS A 47 -23.24 11.21 5.26
N CYS A 48 -22.73 9.98 5.36
CA CYS A 48 -23.57 8.80 5.47
C CYS A 48 -23.69 8.33 6.92
N LYS A 49 -24.91 8.07 7.41
CA LYS A 49 -25.16 7.46 8.73
C LYS A 49 -25.80 6.06 8.62
N ALA A 50 -25.72 5.43 7.44
CA ALA A 50 -26.26 4.10 7.22
C ALA A 50 -25.54 3.06 8.09
N LYS A 51 -26.32 2.16 8.68
CA LYS A 51 -25.82 1.03 9.46
C LYS A 51 -25.29 -0.05 8.51
N THR A 52 -24.08 -0.51 8.75
CA THR A 52 -23.39 -1.55 7.97
C THR A 52 -23.31 -2.88 8.74
N ASN A 53 -24.29 -3.14 9.62
CA ASN A 53 -24.34 -4.35 10.46
C ASN A 53 -24.39 -5.64 9.63
N LEU A 54 -25.29 -5.70 8.65
CA LEU A 54 -25.59 -6.92 7.89
C LEU A 54 -24.69 -7.06 6.66
N ILE A 55 -24.57 -5.99 5.89
CA ILE A 55 -23.81 -5.96 4.64
C ILE A 55 -22.90 -4.75 4.69
N ALA A 56 -21.62 -5.02 4.50
CA ALA A 56 -20.61 -4.00 4.42
C ALA A 56 -19.60 -4.34 3.34
N ILE A 57 -19.08 -3.30 2.71
CA ILE A 57 -18.02 -3.39 1.72
C ILE A 57 -16.79 -2.73 2.33
N ASP A 58 -15.71 -3.49 2.37
CA ASP A 58 -14.45 -3.08 2.97
C ASP A 58 -13.48 -2.66 1.87
N CYS A 59 -12.91 -1.47 1.97
CA CYS A 59 -11.94 -0.98 0.98
C CYS A 59 -10.51 -1.45 1.32
N LYS A 60 -9.79 -2.04 0.36
CA LYS A 60 -8.40 -2.51 0.55
C LYS A 60 -7.41 -1.39 0.88
N PHE A 61 -7.67 -0.17 0.42
CA PHE A 61 -6.74 0.96 0.52
C PHE A 61 -6.91 1.75 1.82
N CYS A 62 -8.15 2.13 2.16
CA CYS A 62 -8.44 2.88 3.38
C CYS A 62 -8.88 2.01 4.57
N LYS A 63 -9.12 0.70 4.35
CA LYS A 63 -9.63 -0.25 5.35
C LYS A 63 -10.92 0.21 6.05
N GLY A 64 -11.65 1.12 5.41
CA GLY A 64 -12.93 1.63 5.90
C GLY A 64 -14.07 0.69 5.53
N ARG A 65 -15.08 0.65 6.41
CA ARG A 65 -16.34 -0.08 6.21
C ARG A 65 -17.40 0.84 5.62
N PHE A 66 -18.00 0.44 4.50
CA PHE A 66 -18.99 1.26 3.78
C PHE A 66 -20.29 0.51 3.51
N CYS A 67 -21.37 1.26 3.32
CA CYS A 67 -22.64 0.71 2.84
C CYS A 67 -22.58 0.45 1.33
N THR A 68 -23.55 -0.29 0.81
CA THR A 68 -23.63 -0.67 -0.62
C THR A 68 -23.58 0.52 -1.57
N THR A 69 -24.09 1.69 -1.15
CA THR A 69 -24.08 2.92 -1.96
C THR A 69 -22.73 3.64 -1.99
N HIS A 70 -21.88 3.47 -0.97
CA HIS A 70 -20.59 4.17 -0.84
C HIS A 70 -19.39 3.20 -0.87
N GLY A 71 -19.62 1.93 -1.21
CA GLY A 71 -18.59 0.90 -1.25
C GLY A 71 -17.59 1.06 -2.39
N LEU A 72 -17.94 1.81 -3.44
CA LEU A 72 -17.06 2.02 -4.58
C LEU A 72 -15.90 2.96 -4.21
N PRO A 73 -14.64 2.63 -4.55
CA PRO A 73 -13.47 3.44 -4.25
C PRO A 73 -13.49 4.86 -4.81
N GLU A 74 -14.14 5.07 -5.96
CA GLU A 74 -14.33 6.41 -6.55
C GLU A 74 -15.13 7.35 -5.64
N ILE A 75 -16.09 6.81 -4.88
CA ILE A 75 -17.03 7.61 -4.08
C ILE A 75 -16.40 8.09 -2.78
N HIS A 76 -15.41 7.38 -2.25
CA HIS A 76 -14.74 7.73 -1.00
C HIS A 76 -13.27 8.16 -1.20
N GLY A 77 -12.87 8.45 -2.44
CA GLY A 77 -11.56 9.02 -2.78
C GLY A 77 -10.39 8.01 -2.83
N CYS A 78 -10.66 6.71 -2.79
CA CYS A 78 -9.64 5.68 -2.99
C CYS A 78 -9.49 5.25 -4.47
N GLY A 79 -10.27 5.82 -5.38
CA GLY A 79 -10.26 5.49 -6.81
C GLY A 79 -8.89 5.59 -7.46
N GLU A 80 -8.12 6.65 -7.16
CA GLU A 80 -6.78 6.82 -7.74
C GLU A 80 -5.78 5.74 -7.30
N ALA A 81 -5.90 5.25 -6.06
CA ALA A 81 -5.03 4.20 -5.55
C ALA A 81 -5.35 2.87 -6.24
N VAL A 82 -6.64 2.54 -6.37
CA VAL A 82 -7.12 1.37 -7.12
C VAL A 82 -6.67 1.43 -8.56
N LYS A 83 -6.90 2.56 -9.24
CA LYS A 83 -6.51 2.76 -10.63
C LYS A 83 -5.01 2.60 -10.86
N ARG A 84 -4.18 3.04 -9.91
CA ARG A 84 -2.73 2.83 -9.97
C ARG A 84 -2.34 1.37 -9.79
N ASP A 85 -2.99 0.68 -8.88
CA ASP A 85 -2.76 -0.74 -8.60
C ASP A 85 -3.17 -1.61 -9.80
N GLU A 86 -4.41 -1.45 -10.26
CA GLU A 86 -4.94 -2.15 -11.44
C GLU A 86 -4.13 -1.84 -12.70
N ARG A 87 -3.67 -0.59 -12.87
CA ARG A 87 -2.77 -0.23 -13.99
C ARG A 87 -1.44 -0.96 -13.88
N ARG A 88 -0.88 -1.13 -12.69
CA ARG A 88 0.37 -1.88 -12.52
C ARG A 88 0.17 -3.34 -12.88
N ASP A 89 -0.89 -3.95 -12.37
CA ASP A 89 -1.25 -5.35 -12.64
C ASP A 89 -1.52 -5.58 -14.14
N TYR A 90 -2.17 -4.61 -14.79
CA TYR A 90 -2.47 -4.69 -16.22
C TYR A 90 -1.25 -4.43 -17.11
N MET A 91 -0.40 -3.44 -16.77
CA MET A 91 0.79 -3.10 -17.55
C MET A 91 1.93 -4.11 -17.36
N HIS A 92 2.00 -4.72 -16.18
CA HIS A 92 2.95 -5.77 -15.85
C HIS A 92 2.14 -6.98 -15.41
N PRO A 93 1.50 -7.69 -16.37
CA PRO A 93 0.88 -8.97 -16.02
C PRO A 93 2.03 -9.81 -15.51
N GLU A 94 2.15 -10.01 -14.19
CA GLU A 94 3.23 -10.81 -13.63
C GLU A 94 3.14 -12.16 -14.33
N PRO A 95 4.08 -12.51 -15.24
CA PRO A 95 4.14 -13.88 -15.67
C PRO A 95 4.49 -14.60 -14.38
N LYS A 96 3.60 -15.48 -13.90
CA LYS A 96 3.86 -16.34 -12.75
C LYS A 96 5.06 -17.23 -13.12
N LEU A 97 6.27 -16.67 -13.08
CA LEU A 97 7.49 -17.42 -13.22
C LEU A 97 7.48 -18.36 -12.03
N THR A 98 7.62 -19.65 -12.32
CA THR A 98 7.91 -20.62 -11.28
C THR A 98 9.10 -20.13 -10.47
N LYS A 99 9.12 -20.38 -9.16
CA LYS A 99 10.20 -19.93 -8.26
C LYS A 99 11.59 -20.23 -8.85
N GLU A 100 11.71 -21.38 -9.48
CA GLU A 100 12.91 -21.83 -10.22
C GLU A 100 13.35 -20.88 -11.34
N LYS A 101 12.42 -20.40 -12.17
CA LYS A 101 12.72 -19.46 -13.26
C LYS A 101 13.12 -18.09 -12.73
N HIS A 102 12.54 -17.67 -11.60
CA HIS A 102 12.91 -16.44 -10.92
C HIS A 102 14.36 -16.51 -10.39
N ASP A 103 14.74 -17.61 -9.73
CA ASP A 103 16.09 -17.80 -9.19
C ASP A 103 17.15 -17.87 -10.30
N GLN A 104 16.83 -18.54 -11.42
CA GLN A 104 17.69 -18.55 -12.60
C GLN A 104 17.86 -17.16 -13.23
N ALA A 105 16.81 -16.33 -13.25
CA ALA A 105 16.93 -14.95 -13.72
C ALA A 105 17.79 -14.10 -12.76
N GLN A 106 17.63 -14.28 -11.45
CA GLN A 106 18.38 -13.56 -10.42
C GLN A 106 19.88 -13.90 -10.44
N THR A 107 20.23 -15.17 -10.63
CA THR A 107 21.62 -15.61 -10.79
C THR A 107 22.26 -15.03 -12.06
N LYS A 108 21.56 -15.08 -13.21
CA LYS A 108 22.02 -14.46 -14.46
C LYS A 108 22.26 -12.95 -14.32
N LEU A 109 21.35 -12.25 -13.64
CA LEU A 109 21.48 -10.82 -13.36
C LEU A 109 22.73 -10.53 -12.52
N ASN A 110 22.94 -11.28 -11.44
CA ASN A 110 24.11 -11.13 -10.57
C ASN A 110 25.43 -11.37 -11.31
N MET A 111 25.48 -12.36 -12.21
CA MET A 111 26.65 -12.61 -13.04
C MET A 111 26.94 -11.43 -13.97
N LYS A 112 25.90 -10.87 -14.62
CA LYS A 112 26.06 -9.71 -15.51
C LYS A 112 26.49 -8.46 -14.75
N LEU A 113 25.98 -8.24 -13.53
CA LEU A 113 26.41 -7.14 -12.67
C LEU A 113 27.89 -7.27 -12.27
N LYS A 114 28.35 -8.48 -11.91
CA LYS A 114 29.77 -8.74 -11.63
C LYS A 114 30.65 -8.49 -12.84
N GLN A 115 30.23 -8.94 -14.03
CA GLN A 115 30.94 -8.68 -15.28
C GLN A 115 31.09 -7.18 -15.54
N MET A 116 29.99 -6.42 -15.44
CA MET A 116 30.01 -4.97 -15.61
C MET A 116 30.87 -4.26 -14.55
N GLN A 117 30.91 -4.76 -13.31
CA GLN A 117 31.81 -4.24 -12.27
C GLN A 117 33.29 -4.46 -12.62
N LEU A 118 33.64 -5.64 -13.15
CA LEU A 118 35.01 -5.95 -13.57
C LEU A 118 35.43 -5.06 -14.75
N GLU A 119 34.56 -4.86 -15.73
CA GLU A 119 34.79 -3.96 -16.88
C GLU A 119 34.97 -2.49 -16.48
N ARG A 120 34.24 -2.04 -15.44
CA ARG A 120 34.44 -0.69 -14.88
C ARG A 120 35.80 -0.56 -14.19
N LYS A 121 36.22 -1.58 -13.43
CA LYS A 121 37.52 -1.59 -12.73
C LYS A 121 38.70 -1.68 -13.70
N SER A 122 38.58 -2.46 -14.77
CA SER A 122 39.66 -2.61 -15.76
C SER A 122 39.93 -1.33 -16.55
N LYS A 123 38.90 -0.52 -16.84
CA LYS A 123 39.06 0.80 -17.48
C LYS A 123 39.68 1.86 -16.55
N GLN A 124 39.45 1.77 -15.25
CA GLN A 124 39.98 2.75 -14.27
C GLN A 124 41.49 2.58 -14.01
N GLY A 125 42.05 1.39 -14.26
CA GLY A 125 43.49 1.12 -14.09
C GLY A 125 44.40 1.63 -15.21
N PHE A 126 43.85 1.91 -16.40
CA PHE A 126 44.67 2.29 -17.56
C PHE A 126 44.95 3.81 -17.65
N GLN A 127 44.08 4.66 -17.10
CA GLN A 127 44.25 6.13 -17.20
C GLN A 127 45.23 6.73 -16.17
N ASN A 128 45.68 5.97 -15.16
CA ASN A 128 46.58 6.46 -14.11
C ASN A 128 48.06 6.05 -14.26
N LYS A 129 48.42 5.23 -15.26
CA LYS A 129 49.80 4.75 -15.47
C LYS A 129 50.66 5.61 -16.43
N GLY A 130 50.11 6.71 -16.96
CA GLY A 130 50.80 7.57 -17.94
C GLY A 130 51.53 8.82 -17.38
N LYS A 131 51.38 9.16 -16.09
CA LYS A 131 51.97 10.38 -15.51
C LYS A 131 52.94 10.07 -14.36
N LYS A 132 54.11 9.50 -14.68
CA LYS A 132 55.35 9.63 -13.90
C LYS A 132 56.52 8.99 -14.67
N LYS A 133 57.16 9.78 -15.53
CA LYS A 133 58.59 9.64 -15.81
C LYS A 133 59.20 11.00 -15.49
N LYS A 134 59.99 11.03 -14.42
CA LYS A 134 60.89 12.11 -14.04
C LYS A 134 62.30 11.61 -14.34
#